data_AF-A0A0M3QX73-F1
#
_entry.id   AF-A0A0M3QX73-F1
#
_cell.length_a   1.000
_cell.length_b   1.000
_cell.length_c   1.000
_cell.angle_alpha   90.00
_cell.angle_beta   90.00
_cell.angle_gamma   90.00
#
_symmetry.space_group_name_H-M   'P 1'
#
loop_
_entity.id
_entity.type
_entity.pdbx_description
1 polymer ?
#
loop_
_entity_poly.entity_id
_entity_poly.type
_entity_poly.pdbx_seq_one_letter_code
_entity_poly.pdbx_strand_id
1 'polypeptide(L)'
;CLQLEYSVAKERYGYVLAKYAELEMKISGEPLGLHGKLVTHGDIEEQHIVFQLMDNTPHDVLQSCVFVVRTAPEECESIVTVCNTFLARTPRPLLERKPLMVCEDGVREAEAPVVPEAED
;
A
#
# COMPACT_ATOMS: atom_id res chain seq x y z
N CYS A 1 -3.10 18.27 -3.97
CA CYS A 1 -3.32 17.11 -3.08
C CYS A 1 -4.35 17.46 -2.03
N LEU A 2 -5.34 16.60 -1.80
CA LEU A 2 -6.40 16.77 -0.82
C LEU A 2 -6.19 15.78 0.34
N GLN A 3 -6.49 16.18 1.56
CA GLN A 3 -6.53 15.25 2.69
C GLN A 3 -7.85 14.48 2.66
N LEU A 4 -7.80 13.16 2.84
CA LEU A 4 -9.00 12.33 2.88
C LEU A 4 -9.60 12.34 4.29
N GLU A 5 -10.92 12.34 4.35
CA GLU A 5 -11.67 12.06 5.57
C GLU A 5 -11.28 10.69 6.13
N TYR A 6 -11.25 10.56 7.46
CA TYR A 6 -10.85 9.33 8.12
C TYR A 6 -11.72 8.13 7.70
N SER A 7 -13.03 8.33 7.54
CA SER A 7 -13.96 7.29 7.08
C SER A 7 -13.59 6.76 5.69
N VAL A 8 -13.27 7.66 4.76
CA VAL A 8 -12.84 7.33 3.40
C VAL A 8 -11.49 6.60 3.43
N ALA A 9 -10.53 7.09 4.22
CA ALA A 9 -9.24 6.43 4.39
C ALA A 9 -9.40 5.01 4.97
N LYS A 10 -10.32 4.82 5.93
CA LYS A 10 -10.64 3.52 6.55
C LYS A 10 -11.29 2.56 5.57
N GLU A 11 -12.24 3.04 4.77
CA GLU A 11 -12.85 2.24 3.71
C GLU A 11 -11.81 1.79 2.68
N ARG A 12 -10.96 2.71 2.23
CA ARG A 12 -9.91 2.40 1.26
C ARG A 12 -8.85 1.45 1.82
N TYR A 13 -8.49 1.61 3.09
CA TYR A 13 -7.64 0.65 3.79
C TYR A 13 -8.25 -0.75 3.78
N GLY A 14 -9.52 -0.87 4.17
CA GLY A 14 -10.25 -2.15 4.14
C GLY A 14 -10.35 -2.77 2.74
N TYR A 15 -10.57 -1.94 1.72
CA TYR A 15 -10.54 -2.37 0.33
C TYR A 15 -9.20 -3.01 -0.06
N VAL A 16 -8.08 -2.35 0.25
CA VAL A 16 -6.74 -2.90 -0.04
C VAL A 16 -6.49 -4.21 0.69
N LEU A 17 -6.90 -4.31 1.96
CA LEU A 17 -6.80 -5.57 2.72
C LEU A 17 -7.59 -6.71 2.07
N ALA A 18 -8.80 -6.42 1.57
CA ALA A 18 -9.63 -7.40 0.89
C ALA A 18 -8.96 -7.89 -0.40
N LYS A 19 -8.36 -6.98 -1.18
CA LYS A 19 -7.64 -7.33 -2.42
C LYS A 19 -6.43 -8.22 -2.17
N TYR A 20 -5.67 -7.94 -1.12
CA TYR A 20 -4.60 -8.84 -0.69
C TYR A 20 -5.14 -10.20 -0.20
N ALA A 21 -6.29 -10.23 0.47
CA ALA A 21 -6.90 -11.48 0.94
C ALA A 21 -7.39 -12.39 -0.20
N GLU A 22 -7.81 -11.83 -1.35
CA GLU A 22 -8.19 -12.59 -2.56
C GLU A 22 -7.04 -13.46 -3.09
N LEU A 23 -5.79 -13.03 -2.87
CA LEU A 23 -4.56 -13.75 -3.25
C LEU A 23 -3.95 -14.53 -2.08
N GLU A 24 -4.72 -14.81 -1.03
CA GLU A 24 -4.26 -15.47 0.20
C GLU A 24 -3.13 -14.70 0.94
N MET A 25 -2.89 -13.45 0.58
CA MET A 25 -1.85 -12.57 1.13
C MET A 25 -2.34 -11.72 2.30
N LYS A 26 -3.02 -12.35 3.27
CA LYS A 26 -3.67 -11.63 4.39
C LYS A 26 -2.68 -10.75 5.16
N ILE A 27 -3.13 -9.54 5.49
CA ILE A 27 -2.41 -8.58 6.32
C ILE A 27 -3.14 -8.54 7.66
N SER A 28 -2.42 -8.90 8.71
CA SER A 28 -2.95 -9.03 10.07
C SER A 28 -2.62 -7.79 10.91
N GLY A 29 -3.48 -7.47 11.86
CA GLY A 29 -3.27 -6.36 12.80
C GLY A 29 -4.12 -5.13 12.47
N GLU A 30 -4.46 -4.38 13.51
CA GLU A 30 -5.17 -3.11 13.39
C GLU A 30 -4.17 -1.95 13.30
N PRO A 31 -4.40 -0.97 12.42
CA PRO A 31 -3.56 0.20 12.35
C PRO A 31 -3.74 1.07 13.60
N LEU A 32 -2.63 1.45 14.24
CA LEU A 32 -2.60 2.38 15.38
C LEU A 32 -2.89 3.82 14.95
N GLY A 33 -2.56 4.14 13.71
CA GLY A 33 -2.84 5.43 13.07
C GLY A 33 -3.17 5.21 11.61
N LEU A 34 -4.08 6.02 11.07
CA LEU A 34 -4.53 5.92 9.69
C LEU A 34 -4.85 7.32 9.14
N HIS A 35 -4.19 7.67 8.05
CA HIS A 35 -4.37 8.94 7.35
C HIS A 35 -4.39 8.71 5.84
N GLY A 36 -5.28 9.40 5.14
CA GLY A 36 -5.39 9.32 3.68
C GLY A 36 -5.05 10.64 3.01
N LYS A 37 -4.45 10.57 1.83
CA LYS A 37 -4.17 11.71 0.96
C LYS A 37 -4.49 11.34 -0.48
N LEU A 38 -5.23 12.20 -1.16
CA LEU A 38 -5.50 12.11 -2.60
C LEU A 38 -4.54 13.03 -3.36
N VAL A 39 -3.86 12.48 -4.34
CA VAL A 39 -3.01 13.20 -5.29
C VAL A 39 -3.61 12.97 -6.66
N THR A 40 -3.90 14.05 -7.39
CA THR A 40 -4.42 13.97 -8.75
C THR A 40 -3.42 14.62 -9.69
N HIS A 41 -3.15 13.96 -10.81
CA HIS A 41 -2.25 14.44 -11.85
C HIS A 41 -2.83 14.13 -13.22
N GLY A 42 -3.42 15.15 -13.87
CA GLY A 42 -4.21 14.96 -15.08
C GLY A 42 -5.41 14.06 -14.78
N ASP A 43 -5.56 12.99 -15.55
CA ASP A 43 -6.61 11.97 -15.37
C ASP A 43 -6.21 10.85 -14.39
N ILE A 44 -5.00 10.90 -13.83
CA ILE A 44 -4.51 9.89 -12.88
C ILE A 44 -4.86 10.32 -11.46
N GLU A 45 -5.47 9.41 -10.69
CA GLU A 45 -5.73 9.56 -9.27
C GLU A 45 -4.88 8.60 -8.46
N GLU A 46 -4.21 9.11 -7.42
CA GLU A 46 -3.45 8.32 -6.47
C GLU A 46 -3.96 8.56 -5.05
N GLN A 47 -4.40 7.49 -4.40
CA GLN A 47 -4.80 7.50 -3.00
C GLN A 47 -3.69 6.89 -2.15
N HIS A 48 -3.09 7.73 -1.32
CA HIS A 48 -2.01 7.38 -0.40
C HIS A 48 -2.62 7.16 0.98
N ILE A 49 -2.69 5.90 1.41
CA ILE A 49 -3.21 5.50 2.71
C ILE A 49 -2.03 5.18 3.62
N VAL A 50 -1.67 6.12 4.47
CA VAL A 50 -0.58 6.01 5.43
C VAL A 50 -1.10 5.41 6.73
N PHE A 51 -0.44 4.36 7.20
CA PHE A 51 -0.83 3.65 8.41
C PHE A 51 0.37 3.18 9.23
N GLN A 52 0.14 2.94 10.51
CA GLN A 52 1.15 2.44 11.44
C GLN A 52 0.70 1.11 12.02
N LEU A 53 1.54 0.09 11.93
CA LEU A 53 1.32 -1.21 12.57
C LEU A 53 2.33 -1.42 13.69
N MET A 54 1.87 -2.07 14.75
CA MET A 54 2.73 -2.54 15.82
C MET A 54 3.12 -3.99 15.54
N ASP A 55 4.42 -4.26 15.50
CA ASP A 55 4.92 -5.62 15.52
C ASP A 55 5.09 -6.08 16.97
N ASN A 56 4.39 -7.14 17.37
CA ASN A 56 4.46 -7.73 18.72
C ASN A 56 5.76 -8.53 18.96
N THR A 57 6.83 -8.23 18.22
CA THR A 57 8.17 -8.76 18.49
C THR A 57 8.75 -8.13 19.77
N PRO A 58 9.76 -8.72 20.43
CA PRO A 58 10.22 -8.35 21.78
C PRO A 58 10.72 -6.90 22.02
N HIS A 59 10.48 -5.97 21.09
CA HIS A 59 10.83 -4.55 21.17
C HIS A 59 9.71 -3.60 20.70
N ASP A 60 8.49 -4.12 20.48
CA ASP A 60 7.32 -3.36 20.02
C ASP A 60 7.66 -2.39 18.87
N VAL A 61 8.08 -2.95 17.73
CA VAL A 61 8.56 -2.14 16.61
C VAL A 61 7.37 -1.55 15.87
N LEU A 62 7.29 -0.22 15.85
CA LEU A 62 6.29 0.51 15.07
C LEU A 62 6.74 0.64 13.61
N GLN A 63 5.99 0.05 12.70
CA GLN A 63 6.24 0.15 11.26
C GLN A 63 5.27 1.14 10.63
N SER A 64 5.81 2.15 9.96
CA SER A 64 5.02 3.07 9.14
C SER A 64 4.99 2.57 7.69
N CYS A 65 3.78 2.39 7.17
CA CYS A 65 3.52 1.90 5.83
C CYS A 65 2.60 2.86 5.07
N VAL A 66 2.64 2.77 3.76
CA VAL A 66 1.71 3.43 2.86
C VAL A 66 1.22 2.45 1.82
N PHE A 67 -0.10 2.42 1.61
CA PHE A 67 -0.68 1.87 0.40
C PHE A 67 -0.87 3.00 -0.60
N VAL A 68 -0.33 2.84 -1.79
CA VAL A 68 -0.56 3.74 -2.92
C VAL A 68 -1.50 3.03 -3.87
N VAL A 69 -2.73 3.51 -3.98
CA VAL A 69 -3.70 3.00 -4.95
C VAL A 69 -3.81 3.98 -6.09
N ARG A 70 -3.32 3.58 -7.26
CA ARG A 70 -3.33 4.39 -8.48
C ARG A 70 -4.43 3.91 -9.40
N THR A 71 -5.25 4.84 -9.85
CA THR A 71 -6.33 4.63 -10.80
C THR A 71 -6.12 5.57 -11.98
N ALA A 72 -6.21 5.06 -13.20
CA ALA A 72 -6.13 5.85 -14.43
C ALA A 72 -7.16 5.32 -15.44
N PRO A 73 -7.66 6.16 -16.36
CA PRO A 73 -8.59 5.71 -17.41
C PRO A 73 -7.92 4.64 -18.28
N GLU A 74 -8.68 3.61 -18.66
CA GLU A 74 -8.22 2.53 -19.55
C GLU A 74 -7.08 1.65 -19.00
N GLU A 75 -6.63 1.89 -17.76
CA GLU A 75 -5.62 1.09 -17.07
C GLU A 75 -6.24 0.32 -15.89
N CYS A 76 -5.65 -0.83 -15.55
CA CYS A 76 -5.99 -1.52 -14.32
C CYS A 76 -5.55 -0.70 -13.10
N GLU A 77 -6.32 -0.75 -12.02
CA GLU A 77 -5.93 -0.13 -10.77
C GLU A 77 -4.67 -0.84 -10.22
N SER A 78 -3.66 -0.07 -9.83
CA SER A 78 -2.44 -0.63 -9.23
C SER A 78 -2.38 -0.32 -7.75
N ILE A 79 -2.05 -1.31 -6.93
CA ILE A 79 -1.83 -1.15 -5.48
C ILE A 79 -0.36 -1.44 -5.19
N VAL A 80 0.35 -0.46 -4.62
CA VAL A 80 1.73 -0.61 -4.17
C VAL A 80 1.77 -0.45 -2.66
N THR A 81 2.52 -1.32 -1.98
CA THR A 81 2.78 -1.21 -0.55
C THR A 81 4.23 -0.80 -0.33
N VAL A 82 4.45 0.29 0.39
CA VAL A 82 5.79 0.76 0.78
C VAL A 82 5.83 0.90 2.29
N CYS A 83 6.82 0.31 2.95
CA CYS A 83 6.98 0.39 4.39
C CYS A 83 8.40 0.80 4.77
N ASN A 84 8.51 1.74 5.70
CA ASN A 84 9.81 2.13 6.26
C ASN A 84 10.22 1.12 7.35
N THR A 85 11.41 0.55 7.20
CA THR A 85 12.10 -0.21 8.24
C THR A 85 13.02 0.74 9.02
N PHE A 86 12.66 1.10 10.26
CA PHE A 86 13.51 1.95 11.11
C PHE A 86 14.75 1.23 11.70
N LEU A 87 15.04 -0.02 11.32
CA LEU A 87 16.14 -0.80 11.89
C LEU A 87 17.12 -1.30 10.83
N ALA A 88 18.40 -0.94 11.00
CA ALA A 88 19.53 -1.33 10.15
C ALA A 88 19.96 -2.80 10.29
N ARG A 89 19.36 -3.58 11.22
CA ARG A 89 19.58 -5.03 11.31
C ARG A 89 18.53 -5.74 10.48
N THR A 90 18.88 -6.02 9.23
CA THR A 90 18.35 -7.04 8.29
C THR A 90 16.84 -7.30 8.24
N PRO A 91 16.27 -7.34 7.02
CA PRO A 91 14.98 -6.78 6.72
C PRO A 91 13.87 -7.81 6.97
N ARG A 92 12.91 -7.45 7.81
CA ARG A 92 11.54 -7.92 7.59
C ARG A 92 10.65 -6.69 7.67
N PRO A 93 10.45 -5.96 6.56
CA PRO A 93 9.26 -5.15 6.47
C PRO A 93 8.11 -6.13 6.73
N LEU A 94 7.27 -5.90 7.74
CA LEU A 94 6.06 -6.70 8.01
C LEU A 94 5.18 -6.89 6.76
N LEU A 95 5.42 -6.07 5.74
CA LEU A 95 4.64 -5.88 4.52
C LEU A 95 5.59 -5.59 3.35
N GLU A 96 6.57 -6.47 3.09
CA GLU A 96 7.18 -6.52 1.77
C GLU A 96 6.21 -7.26 0.84
N ARG A 97 5.24 -6.51 0.30
CA ARG A 97 4.21 -7.06 -0.57
C ARG A 97 4.52 -6.71 -2.00
N LYS A 98 4.39 -7.71 -2.87
CA LYS A 98 4.40 -7.45 -4.30
C LYS A 98 3.25 -6.49 -4.64
N PRO A 99 3.46 -5.59 -5.60
CA PRO A 99 2.39 -4.75 -6.08
C PRO A 99 1.26 -5.63 -6.63
N LEU A 100 0.03 -5.13 -6.57
CA LEU A 100 -1.13 -5.79 -7.17
C LEU A 100 -1.61 -4.98 -8.36
N MET A 101 -2.16 -5.68 -9.36
CA MET A 101 -3.03 -5.10 -10.36
C MET A 101 -4.45 -5.66 -10.18
N VAL A 102 -5.41 -4.74 -10.14
CA VAL A 102 -6.84 -5.02 -10.03
C VAL A 102 -7.49 -4.60 -11.34
N CYS A 103 -7.87 -5.58 -12.15
CA CYS A 103 -8.57 -5.41 -13.43
C CYS A 103 -10.02 -5.93 -13.31
N GLU A 104 -10.86 -5.69 -14.32
CA GLU A 104 -12.20 -6.29 -14.38
C GLU A 104 -12.16 -7.83 -14.35
N ASP A 105 -11.11 -8.42 -14.93
CA ASP A 105 -10.89 -9.87 -14.99
C ASP A 105 -10.40 -10.48 -13.65
N GLY A 106 -10.11 -9.65 -12.64
CA GLY A 106 -9.68 -10.09 -11.31
C GLY A 106 -8.41 -9.41 -10.78
N VAL A 107 -7.94 -9.90 -9.63
CA VAL A 107 -6.75 -9.39 -8.93
C VAL A 107 -5.55 -10.29 -9.22
N ARG A 108 -4.40 -9.70 -9.53
CA ARG A 108 -3.15 -10.42 -9.78
C ARG A 108 -1.96 -9.69 -9.17
N GLU A 109 -0.91 -10.43 -8.85
CA GLU A 109 0.39 -9.83 -8.55
C GLU A 109 0.90 -9.12 -9.80
N ALA A 110 1.36 -7.87 -9.66
CA ALA A 110 2.10 -7.19 -10.71
C ALA A 110 3.56 -7.66 -10.64
N GLU A 111 4.18 -7.89 -11.79
CA GLU A 111 5.64 -7.96 -11.86
C GLU A 111 6.17 -6.58 -11.41
N ALA A 112 7.18 -6.58 -10.53
CA ALA A 112 7.74 -5.35 -9.99
C ALA A 112 8.09 -4.40 -11.13
N PRO A 113 7.80 -3.09 -11.03
CA PRO A 113 8.25 -2.15 -12.04
C PRO A 113 9.78 -2.29 -12.13
N VAL A 114 10.27 -2.66 -13.31
CA VAL A 114 11.69 -2.58 -13.63
C VAL A 114 12.00 -1.09 -13.51
N VAL A 115 12.61 -0.69 -12.40
CA VAL A 115 13.21 0.63 -12.30
C VAL A 115 14.27 0.62 -13.40
N PRO A 116 14.17 1.47 -14.45
CA PRO A 116 15.30 1.61 -15.35
C PRO A 116 16.45 2.09 -14.47
N GLU A 117 17.48 1.26 -14.33
CA GLU A 117 18.74 1.68 -13.75
C GLU A 117 19.12 2.96 -14.49
N ALA A 118 19.28 4.06 -13.76
CA ALA A 118 19.81 5.28 -14.34
C ALA A 118 21.21 4.93 -14.87
N GLU A 119 21.37 4.91 -16.18
CA GLU A 119 22.68 4.85 -16.83
C GLU A 119 23.42 6.14 -16.47
N ASP A 120 24.46 6.03 -15.63
CA ASP A 120 25.49 7.06 -15.40
C ASP A 120 26.40 7.19 -16.63
#